data_AF-A0A2E0ZCB5-F1
#
_entry.id   AF-A0A2E0ZCB5-F1
#
_cell.length_a   1.000
_cell.length_b   1.000
_cell.length_c   1.000
_cell.angle_alpha   90.00
_cell.angle_beta   90.00
_cell.angle_gamma   90.00
#
_symmetry.space_group_name_H-M   'P 1'
#
loop_
_entity.id
_entity.type
_entity.pdbx_description
1 polymer ?
#
loop_
_entity_poly.entity_id
_entity_poly.type
_entity_poly.pdbx_seq_one_letter_code
_entity_poly.pdbx_strand_id
1 'polypeptide(L)'
;MITIVGVHEIDAAEPCFLLEVSFDKVPEGNYWDEVTQEIPNQPRSNWQVPYDERPLNDSETSWAFFFHYLDLKKPLLTPDGSIVLPSPSPRPEYLQGVKYEEP
;
A
#
# COMPACT_ATOMS: atom_id res chain seq x y z
N MET A 1 -11.07 10.50 1.39
CA MET A 1 -10.78 9.38 2.27
C MET A 1 -10.02 8.33 1.47
N ILE A 2 -9.05 7.67 2.09
CA ILE A 2 -8.37 6.48 1.56
C ILE A 2 -9.12 5.20 1.98
N THR A 3 -9.21 4.24 1.06
CA THR A 3 -9.75 2.89 1.30
C THR A 3 -8.77 1.85 0.78
N ILE A 4 -8.47 0.83 1.58
CA ILE A 4 -7.75 -0.37 1.12
C ILE A 4 -8.77 -1.33 0.52
N VAL A 5 -8.78 -1.43 -0.80
CA VAL A 5 -9.70 -2.29 -1.58
C VAL A 5 -9.29 -3.75 -1.47
N GLY A 6 -7.98 -4.01 -1.54
CA GLY A 6 -7.43 -5.36 -1.53
C GLY A 6 -5.98 -5.40 -1.07
N VAL A 7 -5.57 -6.56 -0.56
CA VAL A 7 -4.17 -6.89 -0.26
C VAL A 7 -3.84 -8.14 -1.06
N HIS A 8 -2.79 -8.05 -1.87
CA HIS A 8 -2.45 -9.07 -2.84
C HIS A 8 -0.99 -9.47 -2.71
N GLU A 9 -0.73 -10.78 -2.69
CA GLU A 9 0.63 -11.30 -2.69
C GLU A 9 1.32 -11.01 -4.03
N ILE A 10 2.60 -10.62 -3.97
CA ILE A 10 3.48 -10.42 -5.12
C ILE A 10 4.58 -11.48 -5.08
N ASP A 11 4.81 -12.12 -6.23
CA ASP A 11 5.95 -13.00 -6.42
C ASP A 11 7.22 -12.14 -6.55
N ALA A 12 8.01 -12.11 -5.49
CA ALA A 12 9.25 -11.35 -5.36
C ALA A 12 10.25 -12.14 -4.52
N ALA A 13 11.53 -11.76 -4.56
CA ALA A 13 12.58 -12.42 -3.77
C ALA A 13 12.35 -12.34 -2.25
N GLU A 14 11.61 -11.33 -1.78
CA GLU A 14 11.26 -11.09 -0.40
C GLU A 14 9.73 -10.96 -0.24
N PRO A 15 9.16 -11.18 0.96
CA PRO A 15 7.74 -11.00 1.20
C PRO A 15 7.26 -9.60 0.78
N CYS A 16 6.45 -9.54 -0.28
CA CYS A 16 5.94 -8.31 -0.86
C CYS A 16 4.42 -8.40 -1.06
N PHE A 17 3.73 -7.31 -0.71
CA PHE A 17 2.30 -7.16 -0.93
C PHE A 17 2.02 -5.94 -1.80
N LEU A 18 1.09 -6.10 -2.74
CA LEU A 18 0.42 -5.02 -3.44
C LEU A 18 -0.87 -4.70 -2.71
N LEU A 19 -0.99 -3.47 -2.24
CA LEU A 19 -2.23 -2.92 -1.71
C LEU A 19 -2.94 -2.18 -2.82
N GLU A 20 -4.15 -2.62 -3.16
CA GLU A 20 -5.04 -1.86 -4.04
C GLU A 20 -5.73 -0.79 -3.18
N VAL A 21 -5.53 0.46 -3.55
CA VAL A 21 -5.97 1.62 -2.78
C VAL A 21 -6.87 2.50 -3.63
N SER A 22 -7.94 3.00 -3.03
CA SER A 22 -8.84 3.98 -3.65
C SER A 22 -8.94 5.24 -2.80
N PHE A 23 -9.02 6.39 -3.47
CA PHE A 23 -9.24 7.70 -2.87
C PHE A 23 -10.53 8.33 -3.39
N ASP A 24 -11.31 8.96 -2.51
CA ASP A 24 -12.49 9.72 -2.94
C ASP A 24 -12.15 10.89 -3.87
N LYS A 25 -10.93 11.42 -3.74
CA LYS A 25 -10.37 12.51 -4.53
C LYS A 25 -8.88 12.28 -4.69
N VAL A 26 -8.29 12.77 -5.78
CA VAL A 26 -6.84 12.71 -6.00
C VAL A 26 -6.11 13.30 -4.78
N PRO A 27 -5.20 12.57 -4.14
CA PRO A 27 -4.44 13.08 -3.00
C PRO A 27 -3.51 14.22 -3.43
N GLU A 28 -3.36 15.23 -2.57
CA GLU A 28 -2.45 16.37 -2.80
C GLU A 28 -1.11 16.14 -2.09
N GLY A 29 0.00 16.57 -2.69
CA GLY A 29 1.34 16.49 -2.10
C GLY A 29 1.86 15.07 -1.90
N ASN A 30 2.76 14.88 -0.93
CA ASN A 30 3.39 13.59 -0.63
C ASN A 30 2.50 12.73 0.29
N TYR A 31 1.25 12.46 -0.10
CA TYR A 31 0.35 11.66 0.72
C TYR A 31 0.88 10.24 0.98
N TRP A 32 1.66 9.69 0.04
CA TRP A 32 2.22 8.34 0.11
C TRP A 32 3.14 8.14 1.33
N ASP A 33 3.97 9.13 1.66
CA ASP A 33 4.90 9.11 2.80
C ASP A 33 4.17 9.09 4.15
N GLU A 34 2.89 9.47 4.16
CA GLU A 34 2.05 9.50 5.36
C GLU A 34 1.25 8.21 5.56
N VAL A 35 1.25 7.30 4.57
CA VAL A 35 0.70 5.95 4.67
C VAL A 35 1.77 5.05 5.27
N THR A 36 1.68 4.74 6.55
CA THR A 36 2.77 4.10 7.30
C THR A 36 2.31 2.86 8.05
N GLN A 37 3.24 1.95 8.34
CA GLN A 37 3.06 0.93 9.38
C GLN A 37 4.11 1.14 10.48
N GLU A 38 3.65 1.25 11.72
CA GLU A 38 4.52 1.45 12.87
C GLU A 38 5.48 0.28 13.07
N ILE A 39 6.77 0.63 13.20
CA ILE A 39 7.79 -0.30 13.67
C ILE A 39 8.02 -0.02 15.17
N PRO A 40 7.74 -0.99 16.06
CA PRO A 40 7.86 -0.78 17.49
C PRO A 40 9.24 -0.30 17.92
N ASN A 41 9.28 0.66 18.84
CA ASN A 41 10.51 1.25 19.40
C ASN A 41 11.41 1.98 18.38
N GLN A 42 10.88 2.31 17.20
CA GLN A 42 11.56 3.13 16.20
C GLN A 42 10.90 4.52 16.10
N PRO A 43 11.67 5.58 15.83
CA PRO A 43 11.07 6.88 15.50
C PRO A 43 10.23 6.77 14.22
N ARG A 44 9.23 7.65 14.07
CA ARG A 44 8.34 7.66 12.90
C ARG A 44 9.08 7.73 11.56
N SER A 45 10.23 8.41 11.52
CA SER A 45 11.09 8.49 10.33
C SER A 45 11.63 7.13 9.84
N ASN A 46 11.57 6.12 10.70
CA ASN A 46 11.98 4.75 10.40
C ASN A 46 10.78 3.81 10.24
N TRP A 47 9.55 4.34 10.29
CA TRP A 47 8.38 3.52 10.06
C TRP A 47 8.31 3.08 8.60
N GLN A 48 7.66 1.95 8.39
CA GLN A 48 7.49 1.42 7.05
C GLN A 48 6.52 2.30 6.26
N VAL A 49 6.86 2.60 5.02
CA VAL A 49 6.07 3.33 4.01
C VAL A 49 5.96 2.44 2.76
N PRO A 50 5.11 2.78 1.77
CA PRO A 50 5.19 2.16 0.46
C PRO A 50 6.63 2.24 -0.07
N TYR A 51 7.10 1.13 -0.64
CA TYR A 51 8.37 1.09 -1.35
C TYR A 51 8.25 1.71 -2.76
N ASP A 52 7.15 1.43 -3.45
CA ASP A 52 6.80 1.97 -4.76
C ASP A 52 5.28 2.16 -4.84
N GLU A 53 4.84 3.07 -5.71
CA GLU A 53 3.44 3.35 -5.98
C GLU A 53 3.17 3.46 -7.48
N ARG A 54 2.06 2.89 -7.94
CA ARG A 54 1.67 2.92 -9.35
C ARG A 54 0.20 3.33 -9.51
N PRO A 55 -0.12 4.28 -10.40
CA PRO A 55 -1.52 4.59 -10.69
C PRO A 55 -2.16 3.39 -11.39
N LEU A 56 -3.40 3.07 -11.00
CA LEU A 56 -4.20 1.99 -11.57
C LEU A 56 -5.25 2.48 -12.57
N ASN A 57 -5.50 3.79 -12.60
CA ASN A 57 -6.44 4.42 -13.51
C ASN A 57 -5.96 5.83 -13.93
N ASP A 58 -6.52 6.33 -15.03
CA ASP A 58 -6.19 7.65 -15.59
C ASP A 58 -6.68 8.82 -14.71
N SER A 59 -7.57 8.55 -13.75
CA SER A 59 -8.12 9.57 -12.85
C SER A 59 -7.27 9.77 -11.59
N GLU A 60 -6.21 8.99 -11.41
CA GLU A 60 -5.33 9.01 -10.23
C GLU A 60 -6.08 8.86 -8.90
N THR A 61 -7.24 8.20 -8.93
CA THR A 61 -8.03 7.89 -7.72
C THR A 61 -7.80 6.47 -7.24
N SER A 62 -7.17 5.61 -8.04
CA SER A 62 -6.81 4.25 -7.65
C SER A 62 -5.33 4.02 -7.85
N TRP A 63 -4.68 3.43 -6.86
CA TRP A 63 -3.24 3.25 -6.80
C TRP A 63 -2.90 1.85 -6.27
N ALA A 64 -1.77 1.32 -6.71
CA ALA A 64 -1.13 0.17 -6.11
C ALA A 64 0.03 0.66 -5.24
N PHE A 65 0.06 0.25 -3.97
CA PHE A 65 1.24 0.43 -3.12
C PHE A 65 1.94 -0.89 -2.91
N PHE A 66 3.25 -0.90 -3.06
CA PHE A 66 4.08 -2.06 -2.79
C PHE A 66 4.69 -1.95 -1.40
N PHE A 67 4.48 -2.96 -0.56
CA PHE A 67 5.06 -3.03 0.78
C PHE A 67 5.86 -4.30 0.96
N HIS A 68 7.13 -4.17 1.34
CA HIS A 68 7.94 -5.29 1.80
C HIS A 68 7.69 -5.56 3.27
N TYR A 69 7.58 -6.82 3.67
CA TYR A 69 7.49 -7.23 5.08
C TYR A 69 6.32 -6.59 5.87
N LEU A 70 5.19 -6.32 5.20
CA LEU A 70 4.00 -5.76 5.84
C LEU A 70 3.43 -6.73 6.89
N ASP A 71 3.22 -6.26 8.13
CA ASP A 71 2.54 -7.04 9.16
C ASP A 71 1.01 -6.95 8.96
N LEU A 72 0.44 -7.99 8.37
CA LEU A 72 -0.99 -8.09 8.05
C LEU A 72 -1.91 -8.09 9.29
N LYS A 73 -1.35 -8.23 10.50
CA LYS A 73 -2.12 -8.18 11.76
C LYS A 73 -2.22 -6.77 12.33
N LYS A 74 -1.47 -5.82 11.76
CA LYS A 74 -1.46 -4.42 12.19
C LYS A 74 -2.16 -3.55 11.16
N PRO A 75 -2.80 -2.46 11.60
CA PRO A 75 -3.36 -1.49 10.67
C PRO A 75 -2.26 -0.69 9.98
N LEU A 76 -2.62 -0.09 8.84
CA LEU A 76 -1.91 1.06 8.31
C LEU A 76 -2.38 2.33 9.00
N LEU A 77 -1.44 3.23 9.26
CA LEU A 77 -1.70 4.59 9.73
C LEU A 77 -1.70 5.50 8.51
N THR A 78 -2.73 6.32 8.38
CA THR A 78 -2.90 7.26 7.28
C THR A 78 -3.30 8.63 7.83
N PRO A 79 -3.24 9.70 7.03
CA PRO A 79 -3.80 11.01 7.40
C PRO A 79 -5.27 10.94 7.83
N ASP A 80 -6.05 9.99 7.27
CA ASP A 80 -7.47 9.81 7.58
C ASP A 80 -7.70 8.91 8.81
N GLY A 81 -6.64 8.38 9.42
CA GLY A 81 -6.69 7.50 10.60
C GLY A 81 -6.12 6.11 10.35
N SER A 82 -6.44 5.19 11.26
CA SER A 82 -5.97 3.81 11.23
C SER A 82 -6.89 2.91 10.40
N ILE A 83 -6.33 2.15 9.47
CA ILE A 83 -7.06 1.26 8.56
C ILE A 83 -6.62 -0.18 8.75
N VAL A 84 -7.57 -1.03 9.13
CA VAL A 84 -7.35 -2.48 9.22
C VAL A 84 -7.23 -3.06 7.82
N LEU A 85 -6.21 -3.89 7.61
CA LEU A 85 -5.98 -4.55 6.33
C LEU A 85 -6.98 -5.69 6.11
N PRO A 86 -7.55 -5.84 4.89
CA PRO A 86 -8.29 -7.04 4.54
C PRO A 86 -7.34 -8.26 4.52
N SER A 87 -7.93 -9.46 4.57
CA SER A 87 -7.12 -10.68 4.41
C SER A 87 -6.44 -10.71 3.04
N PRO A 88 -5.18 -11.18 2.96
CA PRO A 88 -4.47 -11.26 1.71
C PRO A 88 -5.15 -12.25 0.77
N SER A 89 -5.04 -11.99 -0.53
CA SER A 89 -5.59 -12.82 -1.59
C SER A 89 -4.59 -12.95 -2.74
N PRO A 90 -4.75 -13.95 -3.61
CA PRO A 90 -4.02 -13.97 -4.88
C PRO A 90 -4.28 -12.68 -5.67
N ARG A 91 -3.27 -12.24 -6.42
CA ARG A 91 -3.39 -11.04 -7.25
C ARG A 91 -4.42 -11.25 -8.39
N PRO A 92 -5.44 -10.38 -8.51
CA PRO A 92 -6.47 -10.51 -9.53
C PRO A 92 -5.94 -10.20 -10.93
N GLU A 93 -6.61 -10.73 -11.95
CA GLU A 93 -6.19 -10.65 -13.36
C GLU A 93 -6.00 -9.21 -13.85
N TYR A 94 -6.92 -8.31 -13.53
CA TYR A 94 -6.83 -6.89 -13.94
C TYR A 94 -5.62 -6.16 -13.34
N LEU A 95 -5.06 -6.67 -12.23
CA LEU A 95 -3.85 -6.13 -11.66
C LEU A 95 -2.60 -6.75 -12.25
N GLN A 96 -2.62 -7.85 -13.02
CA GLN A 96 -1.41 -8.54 -13.52
C GLN A 96 -0.50 -7.65 -14.39
N GLY A 97 -1.01 -6.58 -14.98
CA GLY A 97 -0.20 -5.60 -15.72
C GLY A 97 0.65 -4.67 -14.84
N VAL A 98 0.33 -4.53 -13.56
CA VAL A 98 1.01 -3.61 -12.62
C VAL A 98 2.37 -4.18 -12.19
N LYS A 99 3.45 -3.66 -12.73
CA LYS A 99 4.78 -4.22 -12.45
C LYS A 99 5.30 -3.73 -11.10
N TYR A 100 5.82 -4.68 -10.33
CA TYR A 100 6.73 -4.42 -9.22
C TYR A 100 8.16 -4.42 -9.78
N GLU A 101 8.98 -3.46 -9.35
CA GLU A 101 10.40 -3.39 -9.67
C GLU A 101 11.21 -3.69 -8.40
N GLU A 102 12.11 -4.67 -8.49
CA GLU A 102 12.97 -5.04 -7.36
C GLU A 102 13.95 -3.89 -7.01
N PRO A 103 14.32 -3.71 -5.72
CA PRO A 103 15.22 -2.65 -5.27
C PRO A 103 16.67 -2.73 -5.73
#